data_AF-A0A2V9PIJ4-F1
#
_entry.id   AF-A0A2V9PIJ4-F1
#
_cell.length_a   1.000
_cell.length_b   1.000
_cell.length_c   1.000
_cell.angle_alpha   90.00
_cell.angle_beta   90.00
_cell.angle_gamma   90.00
#
_symmetry.space_group_name_H-M   'P 1'
#
loop_
_entity.id
_entity.type
_entity.pdbx_description
1 polymer ?
#
loop_
_entity_poly.entity_id
_entity_poly.type
_entity_poly.pdbx_seq_one_letter_code
_entity_poly.pdbx_strand_id
1 'polypeptide(L)' 'KKMGLHTVALTGAIGGKLKSAVDYCICAPSNETPRIQECHILIGHIMSELVEQSIFHEQQSCISRS' A
#
# COMPACT_ATOMS: atom_id res chain seq x y z
N LYS A 1 -18.91 9.56 -2.54
CA LYS A 1 -18.70 8.20 -1.97
C LYS A 1 -19.95 7.80 -1.19
N LYS A 2 -20.48 6.58 -1.35
CA LYS A 2 -21.78 6.17 -0.77
C LYS A 2 -21.67 5.22 0.43
N MET A 3 -20.57 4.50 0.59
CA MET A 3 -20.41 3.43 1.58
C MET A 3 -19.51 3.80 2.77
N GLY A 4 -19.07 5.06 2.89
CA GLY A 4 -18.18 5.48 3.99
C GLY A 4 -16.78 4.83 3.99
N LEU A 5 -16.37 4.20 2.88
CA LEU A 5 -15.09 3.50 2.77
C LEU A 5 -13.94 4.47 2.47
N HIS A 6 -12.79 4.22 3.09
CA HIS A 6 -11.51 4.77 2.64
C HIS A 6 -11.09 4.10 1.32
N THR A 7 -10.53 4.89 0.43
CA THR A 7 -10.18 4.48 -0.94
C THR A 7 -8.71 4.79 -1.21
N VAL A 8 -7.99 3.77 -1.67
CA VAL A 8 -6.59 3.87 -2.08
C VAL A 8 -6.49 3.46 -3.55
N ALA A 9 -5.79 4.25 -4.36
CA ALA A 9 -5.48 3.89 -5.73
C ALA A 9 -3.98 3.65 -5.91
N LEU A 10 -3.62 2.60 -6.65
CA LEU A 10 -2.29 2.38 -7.20
C LEU A 10 -2.32 2.72 -8.69
N THR A 11 -1.45 3.62 -9.12
CA THR A 11 -1.48 4.18 -10.48
C THR A 11 -0.08 4.35 -11.07
N GLY A 12 0.01 4.73 -12.34
CA GLY A 12 1.26 5.24 -12.94
C GLY A 12 1.53 6.70 -12.55
N ALA A 13 2.56 7.31 -13.15
CA ALA A 13 3.14 8.57 -12.66
C ALA A 13 2.14 9.74 -12.52
N ILE A 14 1.14 9.79 -13.39
CA ILE A 14 0.20 10.92 -13.46
C ILE A 14 -1.01 10.72 -12.53
N GLY A 15 -1.33 9.49 -12.12
CA GLY A 15 -2.53 9.16 -11.33
C GLY A 15 -3.87 9.30 -12.08
N GLY A 16 -3.92 10.12 -13.13
CA GLY A 16 -5.10 10.32 -13.98
C GLY A 16 -6.32 10.79 -13.18
N LYS A 17 -7.50 10.36 -13.60
CA LYS A 17 -8.78 10.72 -12.96
C LYS A 17 -8.90 10.21 -11.52
N LEU A 18 -8.15 9.17 -11.15
CA LEU A 18 -8.22 8.58 -9.81
C LEU A 18 -7.61 9.51 -8.76
N LYS A 19 -6.60 10.32 -9.11
CA LYS A 19 -5.92 11.24 -8.19
C LYS A 19 -6.88 12.18 -7.45
N SER A 20 -7.99 12.58 -8.09
CA SER A 20 -9.01 13.45 -7.51
C SER A 20 -10.24 12.68 -6.96
N ALA A 21 -10.30 11.37 -7.14
CA ALA A 21 -11.48 10.55 -6.81
C ALA A 21 -11.30 9.68 -5.56
N VAL A 22 -10.06 9.45 -5.11
CA VAL A 22 -9.72 8.60 -3.97
C VAL A 22 -9.14 9.41 -2.80
N ASP A 23 -9.08 8.82 -1.60
CA ASP A 23 -8.48 9.47 -0.43
C ASP A 23 -6.96 9.49 -0.52
N TYR A 24 -6.38 8.39 -1.02
CA TYR A 24 -4.93 8.23 -1.17
C TYR A 24 -4.60 7.68 -2.55
N CYS A 25 -3.70 8.34 -3.28
CA CYS A 25 -3.29 7.93 -4.63
C CYS A 25 -1.78 7.73 -4.68
N ILE A 26 -1.34 6.48 -4.69
CA ILE A 26 0.08 6.12 -4.81
C ILE A 26 0.42 6.01 -6.30
N CYS A 27 1.32 6.88 -6.75
CA CYS A 27 1.71 7.01 -8.15
C CYS A 27 3.09 6.39 -8.35
N ALA A 28 3.17 5.27 -9.06
CA ALA A 28 4.46 4.69 -9.46
C ALA A 28 5.17 5.67 -10.41
N PRO A 29 6.48 5.94 -10.24
CA PRO A 29 7.20 6.95 -11.03
C PRO A 29 7.57 6.43 -12.44
N SER A 30 6.60 5.86 -13.15
CA SER A 30 6.76 5.36 -14.51
C SER A 30 5.47 5.52 -15.32
N ASN A 31 5.62 5.61 -16.63
CA ASN A 31 4.53 5.56 -17.62
C ASN A 31 4.46 4.21 -18.35
N GLU A 32 5.41 3.30 -18.06
CA GLU A 32 5.47 1.98 -18.68
C GLU A 32 4.68 0.98 -17.84
N THR A 33 3.61 0.42 -18.41
CA THR A 33 2.75 -0.56 -17.72
C THR A 33 3.54 -1.67 -17.02
N PRO A 34 4.58 -2.28 -17.62
CA PRO A 34 5.34 -3.33 -16.94
C PRO A 34 6.06 -2.84 -15.67
N ARG A 35 6.63 -1.61 -15.68
CA ARG A 35 7.33 -1.07 -14.50
C ARG A 35 6.35 -0.62 -13.43
N ILE A 36 5.21 -0.06 -13.85
CA ILE A 36 4.11 0.28 -12.95
C ILE A 36 3.64 -0.98 -12.20
N GLN A 37 3.46 -2.10 -12.90
CA GLN A 37 3.04 -3.36 -12.28
C GLN A 37 4.05 -3.91 -11.28
N GLU A 38 5.35 -3.85 -11.58
CA GLU A 38 6.41 -4.23 -10.62
C GLU A 38 6.37 -3.38 -9.36
N CYS A 39 6.20 -2.06 -9.50
CA CYS A 39 6.01 -1.18 -8.34
C CYS A 39 4.74 -1.56 -7.54
N HIS A 40 3.63 -1.87 -8.21
CA HIS A 40 2.39 -2.26 -7.53
C HIS A 40 2.55 -3.58 -6.76
N ILE A 41 3.27 -4.55 -7.31
CA ILE A 41 3.61 -5.80 -6.63
C ILE A 41 4.42 -5.51 -5.35
N LEU A 42 5.47 -4.70 -5.47
CA LEU A 42 6.30 -4.31 -4.32
C LEU A 42 5.49 -3.59 -3.24
N ILE A 43 4.67 -2.60 -3.63
CA ILE A 43 3.79 -1.87 -2.71
C ILE A 43 2.83 -2.83 -2.02
N GLY A 44 2.26 -3.79 -2.76
CA GLY A 44 1.41 -4.84 -2.21
C GLY A 44 2.10 -5.65 -1.12
N HIS A 45 3.34 -6.08 -1.36
CA HIS A 45 4.13 -6.82 -0.37
C HIS A 45 4.45 -5.98 0.87
N ILE A 46 4.87 -4.73 0.70
CA ILE A 46 5.13 -3.82 1.83
C ILE A 46 3.85 -3.61 2.65
N MET A 47 2.71 -3.38 2.00
CA MET A 47 1.44 -3.21 2.72
C MET A 47 1.06 -4.48 3.49
N SER A 48 1.21 -5.66 2.89
CA SER A 48 0.93 -6.93 3.57
C SER A 48 1.82 -7.12 4.80
N GLU A 49 3.12 -6.85 4.68
CA GLU A 49 4.07 -6.93 5.80
C GLU A 49 3.72 -5.94 6.92
N LEU A 50 3.42 -4.68 6.58
CA LEU A 50 3.03 -3.68 7.57
C LEU A 50 1.71 -4.03 8.25
N VAL A 51 0.73 -4.55 7.50
CA VAL A 51 -0.54 -5.02 8.06
C VAL A 51 -0.29 -6.19 9.00
N GLU A 52 0.53 -7.15 8.60
CA GLU A 52 0.91 -8.29 9.42
C GLU A 52 1.58 -7.85 10.73
N GLN A 53 2.59 -6.97 10.66
CA GLN A 53 3.25 -6.41 11.85
C GLN A 53 2.29 -5.64 12.77
N SER A 54 1.31 -4.92 12.19
CA SER A 54 0.35 -4.12 12.96
C SER A 54 -0.72 -4.96 13.67
N ILE A 55 -1.16 -6.05 13.03
CA ILE A 55 -2.22 -6.93 13.56
C ILE A 55 -1.60 -8.00 14.47
N PHE A 56 -0.52 -8.60 14.00
CA PHE A 56 0.25 -9.63 14.68
C PHE A 56 1.53 -9.00 15.21
N HIS A 57 1.41 -8.15 16.22
CA HIS A 57 2.57 -7.78 17.03
C HIS A 57 3.24 -9.08 17.48
N GLU A 58 4.49 -9.32 17.07
CA GLU A 58 5.26 -10.40 17.67
C GLU A 58 5.18 -10.23 19.18
N GLN A 59 4.73 -11.29 19.85
CA GLN A 59 4.88 -11.46 21.29
C GLN A 59 6.38 -11.59 21.62
N GLN A 60 7.19 -10.57 21.36
CA GLN A 60 8.50 -10.41 21.97
C GLN A 60 8.32 -9.75 23.35
N SER A 61 7.59 -10.41 24.25
CA SER A 61 7.57 -10.03 25.67
C SER A 61 7.97 -11.15 26.62
N CYS A 62 8.45 -12.31 26.13
CA CYS A 62 8.99 -13.35 26.99
C CYS A 62 10.14 -14.14 26.32
N ILE A 63 11.26 -13.48 26.06
CA ILE A 63 12.57 -14.13 26.25
C ILE A 63 13.38 -13.15 27.11
N SER A 64 13.31 -13.38 28.42
CA SER A 64 14.31 -12.91 29.39
C SER A 64 15.71 -12.98 28.77
N ARG A 65 16.58 -11.97 28.93
CA ARG A 65 16.98 -11.65 30.31
C ARG A 65 17.68 -12.85 30.96
N SER A 66 18.51 -13.62 30.25
CA SER A 66 19.51 -14.52 30.85
C SER A 66 20.81 -14.45 30.06
#